data_AF-A0A9E5RYS6-F1
#
_entry.id   AF-A0A9E5RYS6-F1
#
_cell.length_a   1.000
_cell.length_b   1.000
_cell.length_c   1.000
_cell.angle_alpha   90.00
_cell.angle_beta   90.00
_cell.angle_gamma   90.00
#
_symmetry.space_group_name_H-M   'P 1'
#
loop_
_entity.id
_entity.type
_entity.pdbx_description
1 polymer ?
#
loop_
_entity_poly.entity_id
_entity_poly.type
_entity_poly.pdbx_seq_one_letter_code
_entity_poly.pdbx_strand_id
1 'polypeptide(L)'
;MICILKDAIFSDALLKDVKFINCQMDNVALTNAKFNHTDFRGSQIEGLQININQLQGAIVDIFQAGYILQRYANVVVKAIDE
;
A
#
# COMPACT_ATOMS: atom_id res chain seq x y z
N MET A 1 16.31 -2.47 11.82
CA MET A 1 16.41 -1.09 11.30
C MET A 1 15.15 -0.84 10.49
N ILE A 2 14.39 0.20 10.83
CA ILE A 2 13.15 0.57 10.12
C ILE A 2 13.55 1.38 8.89
N CYS A 3 12.98 1.05 7.74
CA CYS A 3 13.17 1.85 6.53
C CYS A 3 12.16 2.99 6.53
N ILE A 4 12.61 4.23 6.31
CA ILE A 4 11.73 5.40 6.31
C ILE A 4 11.63 5.89 4.86
N LEU A 5 10.42 5.79 4.31
CA LEU A 5 10.06 6.21 2.96
C LEU A 5 8.96 7.27 2.98
N LYS A 6 8.79 7.99 4.09
CA LYS A 6 7.82 9.07 4.19
C LYS A 6 7.99 10.08 3.05
N ASP A 7 6.89 10.43 2.41
CA ASP A 7 6.79 11.34 1.26
C ASP A 7 7.64 10.91 0.03
N ALA A 8 8.09 9.66 -0.03
CA ALA A 8 8.84 9.14 -1.17
C ALA A 8 7.99 9.09 -2.44
N ILE A 9 8.65 9.20 -3.60
CA ILE A 9 8.00 9.24 -4.90
C ILE A 9 8.42 8.02 -5.71
N PHE A 10 7.44 7.18 -6.05
CA PHE A 10 7.55 6.03 -6.94
C PHE A 10 6.54 6.12 -8.10
N SER A 11 6.09 7.33 -8.43
CA SER A 11 5.18 7.53 -9.57
C SER A 11 5.76 6.95 -10.86
N ASP A 12 4.91 6.31 -11.65
CA ASP A 12 5.26 5.64 -12.91
C ASP A 12 6.30 4.49 -12.79
N ALA A 13 6.69 4.11 -11.58
CA ALA A 13 7.67 3.05 -11.36
C ALA A 13 7.10 1.66 -11.71
N LEU A 14 7.97 0.78 -12.23
CA LEU A 14 7.71 -0.65 -12.27
C LEU A 14 8.37 -1.31 -11.06
N LEU A 15 7.56 -1.70 -10.07
CA LEU A 15 8.03 -2.44 -8.91
C LEU A 15 7.77 -3.93 -9.17
N LYS A 16 8.83 -4.66 -9.51
CA LYS A 16 8.78 -6.10 -9.77
C LYS A 16 9.62 -6.85 -8.74
N ASP A 17 9.01 -7.83 -8.09
CA ASP A 17 9.66 -8.68 -7.07
C ASP A 17 10.27 -7.88 -5.90
N VAL A 18 9.69 -6.71 -5.60
CA VAL A 18 10.15 -5.80 -4.55
C VAL A 18 9.48 -6.14 -3.21
N LYS A 19 10.25 -6.08 -2.12
CA LYS A 19 9.72 -6.24 -0.75
C LYS A 19 10.03 -5.00 0.08
N PHE A 20 8.98 -4.35 0.58
CA PHE A 20 9.07 -3.29 1.57
C PHE A 20 8.94 -3.92 2.96
N ILE A 21 10.07 -4.13 3.63
CA ILE A 21 10.14 -4.86 4.91
C ILE A 21 10.23 -3.86 6.05
N ASN A 22 9.18 -3.79 6.88
CA ASN A 22 9.08 -2.90 8.04
C ASN A 22 9.38 -1.43 7.66
N CYS A 23 8.76 -0.96 6.57
CA CYS A 23 8.89 0.41 6.09
C CYS A 23 7.80 1.32 6.67
N GLN A 24 8.15 2.57 6.94
CA GLN A 24 7.17 3.66 7.09
C GLN A 24 6.95 4.30 5.72
N MET A 25 5.75 4.15 5.17
CA MET A 25 5.40 4.60 3.81
C MET A 25 4.29 5.66 3.83
N ASP A 26 4.38 6.59 4.78
CA ASP A 26 3.41 7.68 4.91
C ASP A 26 3.45 8.59 3.66
N ASN A 27 2.28 8.88 3.09
CA ASN A 27 2.08 9.78 1.93
C ASN A 27 2.87 9.44 0.66
N VAL A 28 3.35 8.19 0.53
CA VAL A 28 4.14 7.79 -0.65
C VAL A 28 3.34 7.93 -1.93
N ALA A 29 3.94 8.56 -2.94
CA ALA A 29 3.33 8.73 -4.24
C ALA A 29 3.55 7.49 -5.12
N LEU A 30 2.46 6.82 -5.49
CA LEU A 30 2.43 5.61 -6.32
C LEU A 30 1.56 5.81 -7.57
N THR A 31 1.27 7.05 -7.94
CA THR A 31 0.48 7.38 -9.13
C THR A 31 1.07 6.70 -10.37
N ASN A 32 0.24 5.96 -11.11
CA ASN A 32 0.63 5.12 -12.26
C ASN A 32 1.70 4.04 -12.03
N ALA A 33 2.19 3.85 -10.80
CA ALA A 33 3.08 2.74 -10.49
C ALA A 33 2.42 1.39 -10.81
N LYS A 34 3.22 0.44 -11.27
CA LYS A 34 2.80 -0.93 -11.58
C LYS A 34 3.46 -1.89 -10.60
N PHE A 35 2.67 -2.79 -10.04
CA PHE A 35 3.14 -3.82 -9.14
C PHE A 35 3.15 -5.18 -9.83
N ASN A 36 4.22 -5.93 -9.63
CA ASN A 36 4.32 -7.32 -10.04
C ASN A 36 5.02 -8.07 -8.91
N HIS A 37 4.24 -8.80 -8.11
CA HIS A 37 4.74 -9.51 -6.93
C HIS A 37 5.42 -8.56 -5.93
N THR A 38 4.78 -7.41 -5.67
CA THR A 38 5.30 -6.38 -4.75
C THR A 38 4.71 -6.59 -3.36
N ASP A 39 5.56 -6.85 -2.37
CA ASP A 39 5.16 -7.15 -1.00
C ASP A 39 5.25 -5.91 -0.11
N PHE A 40 4.10 -5.47 0.40
CA PHE A 40 3.98 -4.36 1.34
C PHE A 40 3.70 -4.83 2.78
N ARG A 41 3.54 -6.14 3.02
CA ARG A 41 3.13 -6.68 4.33
C ARG A 41 4.09 -6.26 5.44
N GLY A 42 3.52 -5.93 6.60
CA GLY A 42 4.30 -5.50 7.77
C GLY A 42 4.88 -4.08 7.66
N SER A 43 4.64 -3.36 6.56
CA SER A 43 4.93 -1.93 6.44
C SER A 43 3.70 -1.08 6.79
N GLN A 44 3.91 0.14 7.27
CA GLN A 44 2.85 1.14 7.44
C GLN A 44 2.58 1.80 6.09
N ILE A 45 1.33 1.78 5.62
CA ILE A 45 0.92 2.25 4.29
C ILE A 45 -0.12 3.37 4.36
N GLU A 46 0.11 4.34 5.23
CA GLU A 46 -0.84 5.42 5.47
C GLU A 46 -0.73 6.51 4.39
N GLY A 47 -1.88 6.98 3.89
CA GLY A 47 -1.95 8.15 3.02
C GLY A 47 -1.36 7.95 1.62
N LEU A 48 -1.17 6.70 1.16
CA LEU A 48 -0.66 6.42 -0.19
C LEU A 48 -1.42 7.23 -1.25
N GLN A 49 -0.68 7.87 -2.15
CA GLN A 49 -1.25 8.52 -3.33
C GLN A 49 -1.34 7.48 -4.45
N ILE A 50 -2.47 6.79 -4.51
CA ILE A 50 -2.69 5.66 -5.41
C ILE A 50 -4.16 5.55 -5.81
N ASN A 51 -4.44 5.04 -7.01
CA ASN A 51 -5.77 4.61 -7.41
C ASN A 51 -5.95 3.11 -7.11
N ILE A 52 -7.12 2.72 -6.57
CA ILE A 52 -7.46 1.33 -6.26
C ILE A 52 -7.21 0.36 -7.44
N ASN A 53 -7.42 0.82 -8.67
CA ASN A 53 -7.21 0.02 -9.88
C ASN A 53 -5.74 -0.38 -10.13
N GLN A 54 -4.79 0.27 -9.46
CA GLN A 54 -3.35 -0.02 -9.57
C GLN A 54 -2.88 -1.13 -8.64
N LEU A 55 -3.71 -1.57 -7.69
CA LEU A 55 -3.31 -2.55 -6.67
C LEU A 55 -3.10 -3.97 -7.20
N GLN A 56 -3.41 -4.22 -8.47
CA GLN A 56 -3.11 -5.50 -9.10
C GLN A 56 -1.62 -5.84 -8.95
N GLY A 57 -1.33 -7.01 -8.37
CA GLY A 57 0.03 -7.48 -8.14
C GLY A 57 0.67 -7.03 -6.82
N ALA A 58 -0.02 -6.19 -6.03
CA ALA A 58 0.36 -5.90 -4.65
C ALA A 58 -0.01 -7.06 -3.72
N ILE A 59 0.88 -7.35 -2.78
CA ILE A 59 0.68 -8.31 -1.70
C ILE A 59 0.60 -7.49 -0.41
N VAL A 60 -0.54 -7.62 0.28
CA VAL A 60 -0.87 -6.89 1.51
C VAL A 60 -1.37 -7.86 2.59
N ASP A 61 -1.34 -7.44 3.85
CA ASP A 61 -1.93 -8.21 4.94
C ASP A 61 -3.41 -7.82 5.17
N ILE A 62 -4.07 -8.51 6.09
CA ILE A 62 -5.51 -8.34 6.33
C ILE A 62 -5.87 -6.94 6.87
N PHE A 63 -4.98 -6.34 7.66
CA PHE A 63 -5.20 -5.00 8.22
C PHE A 63 -5.02 -3.95 7.13
N GLN A 64 -3.97 -4.10 6.32
CA GLN A 64 -3.73 -3.28 5.15
C GLN A 64 -4.87 -3.38 4.14
N ALA A 65 -5.41 -4.57 3.90
CA ALA A 65 -6.56 -4.78 3.02
C ALA A 65 -7.80 -4.02 3.52
N GLY A 66 -8.10 -4.09 4.82
CA GLY A 66 -9.20 -3.33 5.43
C GLY A 66 -9.03 -1.82 5.26
N TYR A 67 -7.83 -1.31 5.57
CA TYR A 67 -7.49 0.11 5.37
C TYR A 67 -7.69 0.54 3.91
N ILE A 68 -7.18 -0.25 2.97
CA ILE A 68 -7.26 0.04 1.54
C ILE A 68 -8.71 0.12 1.07
N LEU A 69 -9.54 -0.86 1.46
CA LEU A 69 -10.95 -0.92 1.07
C LEU A 69 -11.74 0.28 1.60
N GLN A 70 -11.52 0.65 2.86
CA GLN A 70 -12.12 1.85 3.45
C GLN A 70 -11.68 3.11 2.72
N ARG A 71 -10.36 3.28 2.51
CA ARG A 71 -9.79 4.54 2.06
C ARG A 71 -9.94 4.81 0.57
N TYR A 72 -9.88 3.76 -0.25
CA TYR A 72 -9.78 3.88 -1.71
C TYR A 72 -10.92 3.21 -2.49
N ALA A 73 -11.72 2.34 -1.85
CA ALA A 73 -12.89 1.70 -2.47
C ALA A 73 -14.23 2.16 -1.88
N ASN A 74 -14.22 3.08 -0.90
CA ASN A 74 -15.43 3.57 -0.22
C ASN A 74 -16.27 2.43 0.40
N VAL A 75 -15.59 1.41 0.92
CA VAL A 75 -16.24 0.26 1.59
C VAL A 75 -16.14 0.43 3.09
N VAL A 76 -17.26 0.31 3.80
CA VAL A 76 -17.23 0.29 5.27
C VAL A 76 -16.79 -1.09 5.73
N VAL A 77 -15.59 -1.17 6.33
CA VAL A 77 -15.06 -2.39 6.94
C VAL A 77 -15.24 -2.27 8.47
N LYS A 78 -15.88 -3.26 9.08
CA LYS A 78 -16.13 -3.34 10.53
C LYS A 78 -15.72 -4.71 11.06
N ALA A 79 -15.43 -4.78 12.34
CA ALA A 79 -15.32 -6.06 13.02
C ALA A 79 -16.71 -6.72 13.15
N ILE A 80 -16.77 -8.04 13.32
CA ILE A 80 -18.05 -8.78 13.44
C ILE A 80 -18.77 -8.43 14.76
N ASP A 81 -18.00 -8.01 15.75
CA ASP A 81 -18.41 -7.68 17.11
C ASP A 81 -18.63 -6.17 17.35
N GLU A 82 -18.57 -5.36 16.29
CA GLU A 82 -18.91 -3.91 16.27
C GLU A 82 -20.38 -3.65 15.91
#